data_AF-A0A3D0VXR6-F1
#
_entry.id   AF-A0A3D0VXR6-F1
#
_cell.length_a   1.000
_cell.length_b   1.000
_cell.length_c   1.000
_cell.angle_alpha   90.00
_cell.angle_beta   90.00
_cell.angle_gamma   90.00
#
_symmetry.space_group_name_H-M   'P 1'
#
loop_
_entity.id
_entity.type
_entity.pdbx_description
1 polymer ?
#
loop_
_entity_poly.entity_id
_entity_poly.type
_entity_poly.pdbx_seq_one_letter_code
_entity_poly.pdbx_strand_id
1 'polypeptide(L)'
;MENQFIRHEPCFERILFVLTLDRKKMKERILIGEEQQIRFRLNGSQNAEVLCDMTRPLGTFLINFERDTDRDWNLYGLSPLRQALHSNRWKQPELEQAASEFLWGKYLSNDPLKMYVAFRIWNSYLLAREPRDRNAACDRFMDKMSSLTGVFHNEAMTFDRETGKPKHFQAGSLYFKGAPSENTRLDLWFPDNRRTEECVSAYASLYPLITYYLNRLNDWGLCFRQCKVCGKYFLAKSQRYELCSDKCRKAQALQNKREFDERARENNYDLLYKNECQNWRNKINRVKNTAGFPADRLEKTQAAFADFKKEALQRKKAVKTGTASPKEFTDWLYQQSDIILKLTTF
;
A
#
# COMPACT_ATOMS: atom_id res chain seq x y z
N MET A 1 5.77 21.63 -26.27
CA MET A 1 4.76 21.09 -27.21
C MET A 1 3.45 20.97 -26.46
N GLU A 2 2.52 21.90 -26.68
CA GLU A 2 1.13 21.81 -26.25
C GLU A 2 0.40 20.80 -27.15
N ASN A 3 0.78 19.52 -27.07
CA ASN A 3 0.23 18.47 -27.91
C ASN A 3 -0.93 17.79 -27.18
N GLN A 4 -2.13 18.35 -27.26
CA GLN A 4 -3.33 17.52 -27.14
C GLN A 4 -3.20 16.36 -28.16
N PHE A 5 -3.71 15.16 -27.88
CA PHE A 5 -3.66 14.07 -28.85
C PHE A 5 -4.51 14.43 -30.08
N ILE A 6 -3.89 15.14 -31.02
CA ILE A 6 -4.48 15.67 -32.25
C ILE A 6 -3.91 14.90 -33.44
N ARG A 7 -4.55 15.03 -34.60
CA ARG A 7 -4.05 14.39 -35.82
C ARG A 7 -2.71 14.99 -36.21
N HIS A 8 -1.71 14.15 -36.32
CA HIS A 8 -0.39 14.47 -36.85
C HIS A 8 0.16 13.24 -37.58
N GLU A 9 1.33 13.38 -38.20
CA GLU A 9 2.03 12.26 -38.81
C GLU A 9 2.39 11.21 -37.73
N PRO A 10 2.07 9.92 -37.93
CA PRO A 10 2.38 8.90 -36.93
C PRO A 10 3.89 8.74 -36.76
N CYS A 11 4.31 8.38 -35.55
CA CYS A 11 5.64 7.88 -35.30
C CYS A 11 5.75 6.45 -35.87
N PHE A 12 6.57 6.30 -36.92
CA PHE A 12 6.83 5.00 -37.54
C PHE A 12 7.85 4.17 -36.76
N GLU A 13 8.66 4.81 -35.93
CA GLU A 13 9.62 4.13 -35.07
C GLU A 13 8.94 3.42 -33.90
N ARG A 14 9.59 2.35 -33.41
CA ARG A 14 9.08 1.63 -32.25
C ARG A 14 9.46 2.37 -30.98
N ILE A 15 8.47 2.96 -30.33
CA ILE A 15 8.62 3.47 -28.97
C ILE A 15 8.55 2.32 -27.97
N LEU A 16 9.65 2.12 -27.26
CA LEU A 16 9.85 1.02 -26.32
C LEU A 16 9.60 1.47 -24.88
N PHE A 17 9.18 0.52 -24.05
CA PHE A 17 9.18 0.65 -22.60
C PHE A 17 10.33 -0.20 -22.05
N VAL A 18 11.39 0.46 -21.60
CA VAL A 18 12.60 -0.19 -21.07
C VAL A 18 12.61 -0.09 -19.55
N LEU A 19 12.75 -1.23 -18.89
CA LEU A 19 12.81 -1.39 -17.44
C LEU A 19 14.19 -1.85 -17.01
N THR A 20 14.76 -1.19 -16.00
CA THR A 20 16.01 -1.59 -15.34
C THR A 20 15.76 -1.73 -13.85
N LEU A 21 16.24 -2.82 -13.25
CA LEU A 21 16.07 -3.11 -11.83
C LEU A 21 17.42 -3.16 -11.13
N ASP A 22 17.62 -2.32 -10.12
CA ASP A 22 18.84 -2.26 -9.33
C ASP A 22 18.56 -2.72 -7.89
N ARG A 23 18.96 -3.96 -7.60
CA ARG A 23 18.88 -4.54 -6.25
C ARG A 23 19.73 -3.79 -5.23
N LYS A 24 20.95 -3.36 -5.60
CA LYS A 24 21.90 -2.75 -4.65
C LYS A 24 21.37 -1.40 -4.18
N LYS A 25 20.87 -0.58 -5.10
CA LYS A 25 20.28 0.73 -4.78
C LYS A 25 18.81 0.64 -4.37
N MET A 26 18.17 -0.52 -4.51
CA MET A 26 16.72 -0.71 -4.32
C MET A 26 15.92 0.28 -5.16
N LYS A 27 16.30 0.41 -6.44
CA LYS A 27 15.66 1.31 -7.41
C LYS A 27 15.21 0.55 -8.64
N GLU A 28 14.18 1.07 -9.28
CA GLU A 28 13.82 0.74 -10.65
C GLU A 28 13.97 2.02 -11.49
N ARG A 29 14.40 1.85 -12.75
CA ARG A 29 14.44 2.92 -13.74
C ARG A 29 13.61 2.53 -14.95
N ILE A 30 12.78 3.45 -15.42
CA ILE A 30 11.95 3.27 -16.60
C ILE A 30 12.31 4.33 -17.63
N LEU A 31 12.60 3.90 -18.84
CA LEU A 31 12.91 4.71 -20.01
C LEU A 31 11.89 4.44 -21.11
N ILE A 32 11.35 5.50 -21.70
CA ILE A 32 10.41 5.41 -22.81
C ILE A 32 10.90 6.29 -23.94
N GLY A 33 10.97 5.73 -25.15
CA GLY A 33 11.46 6.43 -26.33
C GLY A 33 11.83 5.47 -27.45
N GLU A 34 12.45 6.02 -28.48
CA GLU A 34 13.04 5.24 -29.58
C GLU A 34 14.24 4.43 -29.06
N GLU A 35 14.47 3.26 -29.66
CA GLU A 35 15.54 2.36 -29.25
C GLU A 35 16.92 3.03 -29.22
N GLN A 36 17.27 3.77 -30.28
CA GLN A 36 18.57 4.43 -30.36
C GLN A 36 18.74 5.50 -29.28
N GLN A 37 17.71 6.33 -29.06
CA GLN A 37 17.72 7.37 -28.03
C GLN A 37 17.83 6.78 -26.62
N ILE A 38 17.10 5.69 -26.35
CA ILE A 38 17.22 4.98 -25.07
C ILE A 38 18.64 4.45 -24.88
N ARG A 39 19.25 3.84 -25.91
CA ARG A 39 20.63 3.35 -25.84
C ARG A 39 21.62 4.48 -25.56
N PHE A 40 21.50 5.62 -26.25
CA PHE A 40 22.33 6.79 -25.96
C PHE A 40 22.16 7.29 -24.53
N ARG A 41 20.92 7.34 -24.03
CA ARG A 41 20.63 7.75 -22.65
C ARG A 41 21.21 6.78 -21.62
N LEU A 42 21.14 5.48 -21.88
CA LEU A 42 21.74 4.44 -21.03
C LEU A 42 23.27 4.55 -20.98
N ASN A 43 23.89 4.92 -22.10
CA ASN A 43 25.33 5.17 -22.24
C ASN A 43 25.80 6.50 -21.64
N GLY A 44 24.89 7.30 -21.09
CA GLY A 44 25.22 8.55 -20.38
C GLY A 44 25.08 9.82 -21.21
N SER A 45 24.57 9.74 -22.45
CA SER A 45 24.26 10.94 -23.22
C SER A 45 23.06 11.68 -22.62
N GLN A 46 23.27 12.92 -22.18
CA GLN A 46 22.21 13.78 -21.64
C GLN A 46 21.33 14.38 -22.74
N ASN A 47 21.85 14.46 -23.97
CA ASN A 47 21.14 15.06 -25.11
C ASN A 47 20.17 14.11 -25.82
N ALA A 48 20.10 12.84 -25.40
CA ALA A 48 19.18 11.88 -26.00
C ALA A 48 17.72 12.29 -25.70
N GLU A 49 16.87 12.36 -26.71
CA GLU A 49 15.47 12.73 -26.55
C GLU A 49 14.63 11.50 -26.22
N VAL A 50 14.23 11.39 -24.95
CA VAL A 50 13.36 10.30 -24.46
C VAL A 50 12.07 10.88 -23.92
N LEU A 51 10.95 10.21 -24.18
CA LEU A 51 9.63 10.60 -23.68
C LEU A 51 9.54 10.54 -22.15
N CYS A 52 10.26 9.59 -21.54
CA CYS A 52 10.33 9.47 -20.09
C CYS A 52 11.67 8.88 -19.64
N ASP A 53 12.23 9.41 -18.56
CA ASP A 53 13.36 8.84 -17.82
C ASP A 53 13.10 9.00 -16.33
N MET A 54 12.66 7.93 -15.68
CA MET A 54 12.18 7.97 -14.30
C MET A 54 12.85 6.92 -13.44
N THR A 55 13.52 7.36 -12.38
CA THR A 55 14.08 6.48 -11.34
C THR A 55 13.25 6.57 -10.07
N ARG A 56 12.78 5.43 -9.56
CA ARG A 56 11.92 5.37 -8.37
C ARG A 56 12.25 4.16 -7.49
N PRO A 57 11.70 4.05 -6.27
CA PRO A 57 11.95 2.89 -5.41
C PRO A 57 11.55 1.57 -6.10
N LEU A 58 12.34 0.52 -5.88
CA LEU A 58 12.04 -0.82 -6.37
C LEU A 58 10.68 -1.30 -5.82
N GLY A 59 9.90 -1.93 -6.69
CA GLY A 59 8.55 -2.44 -6.47
C GLY A 59 7.45 -1.45 -6.84
N THR A 60 7.78 -0.18 -7.10
CA THR A 60 6.77 0.85 -7.35
C THR A 60 5.97 0.57 -8.63
N PHE A 61 6.61 0.09 -9.70
CA PHE A 61 5.96 -0.27 -10.95
C PHE A 61 4.83 -1.29 -10.75
N LEU A 62 5.06 -2.31 -9.93
CA LEU A 62 4.06 -3.34 -9.65
C LEU A 62 3.02 -2.89 -8.62
N ILE A 63 3.42 -2.10 -7.61
CA ILE A 63 2.49 -1.57 -6.59
C ILE A 63 1.48 -0.61 -7.20
N ASN A 64 1.95 0.30 -8.05
CA ASN A 64 1.12 1.32 -8.70
C ASN A 64 0.66 0.89 -10.10
N PHE A 65 0.74 -0.40 -10.42
CA PHE A 65 0.36 -0.91 -11.71
C PHE A 65 -1.10 -0.56 -12.03
N GLU A 66 -1.37 -0.14 -13.26
CA GLU A 66 -2.70 0.33 -13.65
C GLU A 66 -3.74 -0.79 -13.53
N ARG A 67 -4.89 -0.42 -12.97
CA ARG A 67 -6.06 -1.29 -12.84
C ARG A 67 -7.21 -0.64 -13.58
N ASP A 68 -7.85 -1.42 -14.43
CA ASP A 68 -8.97 -0.94 -15.25
C ASP A 68 -10.22 -1.76 -14.95
N THR A 69 -10.73 -1.62 -13.73
CA THR A 69 -11.92 -2.35 -13.25
C THR A 69 -13.14 -2.01 -14.09
N ASP A 70 -13.28 -0.74 -14.46
CA ASP A 70 -14.44 -0.22 -15.19
C ASP A 70 -14.26 -0.32 -16.70
N ARG A 71 -13.11 -0.79 -17.19
CA ARG A 71 -12.75 -0.89 -18.61
C ARG A 71 -12.66 0.46 -19.32
N ASP A 72 -12.29 1.51 -18.60
CA ASP A 72 -12.16 2.87 -19.09
C ASP A 72 -11.24 2.96 -20.31
N TRP A 73 -10.14 2.20 -20.33
CA TRP A 73 -9.22 2.21 -21.48
C TRP A 73 -9.91 1.71 -22.75
N ASN A 74 -10.80 0.73 -22.63
CA ASN A 74 -11.57 0.25 -23.77
C ASN A 74 -12.75 1.17 -24.09
N LEU A 75 -13.51 1.61 -23.09
CA LEU A 75 -14.72 2.43 -23.25
C LEU A 75 -14.41 3.81 -23.83
N TYR A 76 -13.42 4.49 -23.27
CA TYR A 76 -13.10 5.87 -23.61
C TYR A 76 -11.86 5.99 -24.50
N GLY A 77 -10.94 5.03 -24.48
CA GLY A 77 -9.75 5.03 -25.34
C GLY A 77 -9.97 4.31 -26.67
N LEU A 78 -10.19 3.00 -26.64
CA LEU A 78 -10.17 2.15 -27.85
C LEU A 78 -11.46 2.19 -28.67
N SER A 79 -12.62 2.10 -28.01
CA SER A 79 -13.93 2.02 -28.68
C SER A 79 -14.23 3.25 -29.54
N PRO A 80 -14.01 4.51 -29.09
CA PRO A 80 -14.27 5.68 -29.92
C PRO A 80 -13.33 5.72 -31.14
N LEU A 81 -12.06 5.36 -30.98
CA LEU A 81 -11.09 5.29 -32.08
C LEU A 81 -11.44 4.20 -33.10
N ARG A 82 -11.88 3.03 -32.63
CA ARG A 82 -12.43 1.98 -33.49
C ARG A 82 -13.61 2.49 -34.30
N GLN A 83 -14.56 3.17 -33.66
CA GLN A 83 -15.71 3.76 -34.33
C GLN A 83 -15.29 4.84 -35.33
N ALA A 84 -14.26 5.64 -35.02
CA ALA A 84 -13.75 6.67 -35.91
C ALA A 84 -13.18 6.07 -37.21
N LEU A 85 -12.51 4.91 -37.15
CA LEU A 85 -12.01 4.21 -38.34
C LEU A 85 -13.12 3.76 -39.30
N HIS A 86 -14.31 3.43 -38.77
CA HIS A 86 -15.48 3.04 -39.57
C HIS A 86 -16.45 4.19 -39.89
N SER A 87 -16.26 5.36 -39.30
CA SER A 87 -17.18 6.50 -39.42
C SER A 87 -16.85 7.43 -40.58
N ASN A 88 -17.86 8.16 -41.05
CA ASN A 88 -17.71 9.22 -42.05
C ASN A 88 -16.93 10.42 -41.47
N ARG A 89 -16.31 11.22 -42.36
CA ARG A 89 -15.46 12.38 -42.02
C ARG A 89 -16.09 13.36 -41.01
N TRP A 90 -17.41 13.48 -40.99
CA TRP A 90 -18.14 14.41 -40.11
C TRP A 90 -18.28 13.93 -38.66
N LYS A 91 -18.32 12.62 -38.41
CA LYS A 91 -18.45 12.04 -37.06
C LYS A 91 -17.09 11.72 -36.40
N GLN A 92 -16.04 11.61 -37.21
CA GLN A 92 -14.69 11.30 -36.73
C GLN A 92 -14.13 12.31 -35.72
N PRO A 93 -14.27 13.64 -35.90
CA PRO A 93 -13.66 14.61 -34.99
C PRO A 93 -14.17 14.48 -33.56
N GLU A 94 -15.48 14.27 -33.39
CA GLU A 94 -16.10 14.08 -32.08
C GLU A 94 -15.59 12.82 -31.37
N LEU A 95 -15.53 11.69 -32.09
CA LEU A 95 -15.03 10.42 -31.56
C LEU A 95 -13.54 10.48 -31.20
N GLU A 96 -12.74 11.14 -32.04
CA GLU A 96 -11.32 11.36 -31.78
C GLU A 96 -11.10 12.30 -30.60
N GLN A 97 -11.91 13.34 -30.46
CA GLN A 97 -11.83 14.27 -29.33
C GLN A 97 -12.13 13.55 -28.02
N ALA A 98 -13.20 12.74 -27.97
CA ALA A 98 -13.55 11.96 -26.79
C ALA A 98 -12.40 11.03 -26.35
N ALA A 99 -11.79 10.31 -27.29
CA ALA A 99 -10.63 9.47 -26.99
C ALA A 99 -9.38 10.28 -26.63
N SER A 100 -9.15 11.39 -27.31
CA SER A 100 -8.02 12.30 -27.07
C SER A 100 -8.04 12.86 -25.66
N GLU A 101 -9.19 13.35 -25.20
CA GLU A 101 -9.36 13.90 -23.84
C GLU A 101 -9.03 12.85 -22.77
N PHE A 102 -9.56 11.63 -22.91
CA PHE A 102 -9.27 10.53 -22.00
C PHE A 102 -7.78 10.14 -22.00
N LEU A 103 -7.22 9.87 -23.17
CA LEU A 103 -5.82 9.44 -23.32
C LEU A 103 -4.86 10.53 -22.85
N TRP A 104 -5.17 11.80 -23.13
CA TRP A 104 -4.36 12.93 -22.72
C TRP A 104 -4.36 13.10 -21.19
N GLY A 105 -5.52 12.91 -20.56
CA GLY A 105 -5.61 12.86 -19.10
C GLY A 105 -4.72 11.77 -18.49
N LYS A 106 -4.67 10.58 -19.12
CA LYS A 106 -3.75 9.49 -18.70
C LYS A 106 -2.29 9.84 -18.99
N TYR A 107 -1.99 10.51 -20.09
CA TYR A 107 -0.63 10.94 -20.44
C TYR A 107 -0.08 11.99 -19.47
N LEU A 108 -0.92 12.94 -19.03
CA LEU A 108 -0.52 13.98 -18.08
C LEU A 108 -0.41 13.49 -16.63
N SER A 109 -0.75 12.24 -16.33
CA SER A 109 -0.72 11.73 -14.95
C SER A 109 0.69 11.55 -14.38
N ASN A 110 1.74 11.78 -15.18
CA ASN A 110 3.15 11.55 -14.85
C ASN A 110 3.45 10.11 -14.39
N ASP A 111 2.58 9.17 -14.75
CA ASP A 111 2.83 7.75 -14.58
C ASP A 111 3.30 7.20 -15.94
N PRO A 112 4.49 6.61 -16.02
CA PRO A 112 5.07 6.27 -17.31
C PRO A 112 4.37 5.09 -17.97
N LEU A 113 3.72 4.20 -17.21
CA LEU A 113 2.91 3.14 -17.78
C LEU A 113 1.68 3.74 -18.48
N LYS A 114 0.99 4.69 -17.82
CA LYS A 114 -0.15 5.40 -18.41
C LYS A 114 0.26 6.24 -19.62
N MET A 115 1.36 6.99 -19.51
CA MET A 115 1.94 7.75 -20.62
C MET A 115 2.25 6.86 -21.81
N TYR A 116 2.94 5.75 -21.58
CA TYR A 116 3.33 4.82 -22.62
C TYR A 116 2.13 4.24 -23.35
N VAL A 117 1.16 3.72 -22.61
CA VAL A 117 -0.02 3.09 -23.20
C VAL A 117 -0.89 4.11 -23.92
N ALA A 118 -1.09 5.30 -23.36
CA ALA A 118 -1.83 6.37 -24.00
C ALA A 118 -1.20 6.78 -25.35
N PHE A 119 0.12 7.00 -25.36
CA PHE A 119 0.86 7.28 -26.59
C PHE A 119 0.76 6.13 -27.60
N ARG A 120 0.93 4.88 -27.15
CA ARG A 120 0.86 3.69 -28.02
C ARG A 120 -0.51 3.52 -28.66
N ILE A 121 -1.59 3.76 -27.92
CA ILE A 121 -2.96 3.70 -28.44
C ILE A 121 -3.15 4.76 -29.52
N TRP A 122 -2.82 6.02 -29.23
CA TRP A 122 -2.99 7.11 -30.18
C TRP A 122 -2.15 6.92 -31.44
N ASN A 123 -0.87 6.59 -31.29
CA ASN A 123 0.02 6.36 -32.42
C ASN A 123 -0.41 5.17 -33.27
N SER A 124 -0.88 4.08 -32.64
CA SER A 124 -1.39 2.91 -33.38
C SER A 124 -2.69 3.23 -34.14
N TYR A 125 -3.53 4.12 -33.61
CA TYR A 125 -4.69 4.63 -34.32
C TYR A 125 -4.28 5.44 -35.55
N LEU A 126 -3.33 6.37 -35.42
CA LEU A 126 -2.82 7.14 -36.56
C LEU A 126 -2.26 6.21 -37.66
N LEU A 127 -1.46 5.21 -37.28
CA LEU A 127 -0.95 4.19 -38.23
C LEU A 127 -2.07 3.38 -38.89
N ALA A 128 -3.19 3.14 -38.22
CA ALA A 128 -4.32 2.39 -38.79
C ALA A 128 -5.12 3.20 -39.81
N ARG A 129 -4.88 4.52 -39.92
CA ARG A 129 -5.54 5.39 -40.90
C ARG A 129 -4.83 5.42 -42.26
N GLU A 130 -3.54 5.08 -42.29
CA GLU A 130 -2.71 5.10 -43.51
C GLU A 130 -3.14 4.06 -44.56
N PRO A 131 -3.47 2.80 -44.20
CA PRO A 131 -3.82 1.79 -45.19
C PRO A 131 -5.14 2.11 -45.90
N ARG A 132 -5.21 1.77 -47.19
CA ARG A 132 -6.45 1.84 -47.97
C ARG A 132 -7.53 0.88 -47.44
N ASP A 133 -7.13 -0.32 -47.02
CA ASP A 133 -8.02 -1.28 -46.38
C ASP A 133 -8.18 -0.95 -44.89
N ARG A 134 -9.22 -0.16 -44.61
CA ARG A 134 -9.53 0.32 -43.26
C ARG A 134 -10.04 -0.78 -42.34
N ASN A 135 -10.75 -1.78 -42.87
CA ASN A 135 -11.31 -2.84 -42.04
C ASN A 135 -10.18 -3.71 -41.48
N ALA A 136 -9.29 -4.19 -42.35
CA ALA A 136 -8.14 -4.97 -41.90
C ALA A 136 -7.17 -4.15 -41.03
N ALA A 137 -7.04 -2.84 -41.28
CA ALA A 137 -6.24 -1.96 -40.42
C ALA A 137 -6.86 -1.78 -39.02
N CYS A 138 -8.18 -1.64 -38.95
CA CYS A 138 -8.93 -1.55 -37.70
C CYS A 138 -8.81 -2.85 -36.87
N ASP A 139 -8.97 -4.01 -37.50
CA ASP A 139 -8.82 -5.30 -36.83
C ASP A 139 -7.41 -5.45 -36.24
N ARG A 140 -6.37 -5.15 -37.03
CA ARG A 140 -4.98 -5.16 -36.55
C ARG A 140 -4.73 -4.17 -35.40
N PHE A 141 -5.37 -3.00 -35.44
CA PHE A 141 -5.28 -2.02 -34.35
C PHE A 141 -5.90 -2.58 -33.07
N MET A 142 -7.12 -3.12 -33.17
CA MET A 142 -7.84 -3.68 -32.03
C MET A 142 -7.10 -4.88 -31.44
N ASP A 143 -6.58 -5.80 -32.25
CA ASP A 143 -5.82 -6.96 -31.78
C ASP A 143 -4.57 -6.53 -31.00
N LYS A 144 -3.79 -5.60 -31.55
CA LYS A 144 -2.58 -5.10 -30.90
C LYS A 144 -2.87 -4.38 -29.60
N MET A 145 -3.85 -3.47 -29.60
CA MET A 145 -4.13 -2.66 -28.41
C MET A 145 -4.85 -3.45 -27.32
N SER A 146 -5.70 -4.41 -27.68
CA SER A 146 -6.33 -5.32 -26.71
C SER A 146 -5.29 -6.20 -26.01
N SER A 147 -4.24 -6.65 -26.73
CA SER A 147 -3.12 -7.35 -26.11
C SER A 147 -2.33 -6.48 -25.12
N LEU A 148 -2.15 -5.20 -25.45
CA LEU A 148 -1.42 -4.25 -24.61
C LEU A 148 -2.19 -3.88 -23.34
N THR A 149 -3.49 -3.60 -23.45
CA THR A 149 -4.35 -3.14 -22.33
C THR A 149 -5.00 -4.31 -21.57
N GLY A 150 -5.01 -5.52 -22.11
CA GLY A 150 -5.63 -6.69 -21.50
C GLY A 150 -5.14 -6.98 -20.08
N VAL A 151 -3.87 -6.66 -19.80
CA VAL A 151 -3.26 -6.85 -18.47
C VAL A 151 -3.90 -6.02 -17.35
N PHE A 152 -4.58 -4.90 -17.67
CA PHE A 152 -5.20 -4.03 -16.67
C PHE A 152 -6.51 -4.60 -16.10
N HIS A 153 -7.13 -5.55 -16.82
CA HIS A 153 -8.45 -6.09 -16.50
C HIS A 153 -8.41 -7.19 -15.43
N ASN A 154 -7.29 -7.90 -15.30
CA ASN A 154 -7.22 -9.15 -14.55
C ASN A 154 -6.94 -9.00 -13.05
N GLU A 155 -7.08 -7.79 -12.48
CA GLU A 155 -6.60 -7.45 -11.13
C GLU A 155 -5.21 -8.02 -10.86
N ALA A 156 -4.38 -8.12 -11.91
CA ALA A 156 -3.20 -8.99 -11.92
C ALA A 156 -2.23 -8.64 -10.80
N MET A 157 -2.21 -7.37 -10.40
CA MET A 157 -1.35 -6.81 -9.35
C MET A 157 -2.11 -6.53 -8.04
N THR A 158 -3.06 -7.38 -7.66
CA THR A 158 -3.52 -7.49 -6.26
C THR A 158 -2.64 -8.51 -5.55
N PHE A 159 -2.04 -8.12 -4.43
CA PHE A 159 -1.12 -9.00 -3.69
C PHE A 159 -1.86 -9.72 -2.56
N ASP A 160 -1.54 -10.99 -2.39
CA ASP A 160 -1.94 -11.76 -1.23
C ASP A 160 -1.21 -11.25 0.01
N ARG A 161 -1.96 -11.10 1.11
CA ARG A 161 -1.44 -10.45 2.32
C ARG A 161 -0.42 -11.32 3.04
N GLU A 162 -0.58 -12.64 2.98
CA GLU A 162 0.26 -13.59 3.70
C GLU A 162 1.54 -13.89 2.93
N THR A 163 1.40 -14.22 1.65
CA THR A 163 2.49 -14.65 0.79
C THR A 163 3.21 -13.49 0.10
N GLY A 164 2.55 -12.34 -0.09
CA GLY A 164 3.08 -11.20 -0.83
C GLY A 164 3.15 -11.42 -2.34
N LYS A 165 2.56 -12.50 -2.84
CA LYS A 165 2.51 -12.85 -4.27
C LYS A 165 1.26 -12.26 -4.92
N PRO A 166 1.28 -11.99 -6.24
CA PRO A 166 0.07 -11.62 -6.96
C PRO A 166 -1.00 -12.72 -6.86
N LYS A 167 -2.26 -12.34 -6.60
CA LYS A 167 -3.38 -13.27 -6.43
C LYS A 167 -3.83 -13.90 -7.74
N HIS A 168 -3.91 -13.09 -8.80
CA HIS A 168 -4.50 -13.48 -10.08
C HIS A 168 -3.48 -13.60 -11.22
N PHE A 169 -2.21 -13.35 -10.92
CA PHE A 169 -1.13 -13.48 -11.89
C PHE A 169 -0.16 -14.57 -11.48
N GLN A 170 -0.12 -15.64 -12.27
CA GLN A 170 0.86 -16.71 -12.11
C GLN A 170 1.94 -16.55 -13.19
N ALA A 171 3.17 -16.29 -12.76
CA ALA A 171 4.34 -16.20 -13.64
C ALA A 171 4.76 -17.56 -14.27
N GLY A 172 3.98 -18.62 -14.06
CA GLY A 172 4.24 -19.97 -14.58
C GLY A 172 3.87 -20.13 -16.06
N SER A 173 4.59 -21.01 -16.77
CA SER A 173 4.49 -21.20 -18.23
C SER A 173 3.08 -21.52 -18.75
N LEU A 174 2.21 -22.11 -17.93
CA LEU A 174 0.84 -22.46 -18.32
C LEU A 174 -0.07 -21.25 -18.54
N TYR A 175 0.22 -20.11 -17.91
CA TYR A 175 -0.59 -18.88 -18.04
C TYR A 175 -0.59 -18.34 -19.47
N PHE A 176 0.50 -18.57 -20.22
CA PHE A 176 0.66 -18.10 -21.59
C PHE A 176 0.49 -19.21 -22.64
N LYS A 177 -0.01 -20.39 -22.25
CA LYS A 177 -0.20 -21.50 -23.18
C LYS A 177 -1.25 -21.13 -24.23
N GLY A 178 -0.81 -20.94 -25.47
CA GLY A 178 -1.65 -20.49 -26.59
C GLY A 178 -1.62 -18.98 -26.85
N ALA A 179 -0.88 -18.19 -26.06
CA ALA A 179 -0.65 -16.78 -26.37
C ALA A 179 0.26 -16.65 -27.61
N PRO A 180 0.04 -15.65 -28.48
CA PRO A 180 0.96 -15.32 -29.56
C PRO A 180 2.39 -15.12 -29.04
N SER A 181 3.38 -15.61 -29.80
CA SER A 181 4.79 -15.52 -29.41
C SER A 181 5.22 -14.08 -29.13
N GLU A 182 4.72 -13.11 -29.91
CA GLU A 182 4.98 -11.68 -29.72
C GLU A 182 4.56 -11.17 -28.34
N ASN A 183 3.45 -11.67 -27.80
CA ASN A 183 2.93 -11.26 -26.49
C ASN A 183 3.76 -11.79 -25.31
N THR A 184 4.61 -12.79 -25.55
CA THR A 184 5.51 -13.37 -24.55
C THR A 184 6.97 -12.93 -24.74
N ARG A 185 7.26 -12.17 -25.80
CA ARG A 185 8.61 -11.73 -26.14
C ARG A 185 9.10 -10.65 -25.18
N LEU A 186 10.30 -10.87 -24.66
CA LEU A 186 11.07 -9.92 -23.85
C LEU A 186 12.44 -9.77 -24.50
N ASP A 187 12.85 -8.55 -24.83
CA ASP A 187 14.20 -8.29 -25.32
C ASP A 187 15.09 -7.89 -24.12
N LEU A 188 16.21 -8.60 -23.94
CA LEU A 188 17.18 -8.39 -22.86
C LEU A 188 18.40 -7.65 -23.40
N TRP A 189 18.78 -6.55 -22.76
CA TRP A 189 19.82 -5.63 -23.20
C TRP A 189 20.88 -5.44 -22.11
N PHE A 190 22.12 -5.29 -22.55
CA PHE A 190 23.27 -4.95 -21.70
C PHE A 190 23.88 -3.65 -22.22
N PRO A 191 23.47 -2.49 -21.69
CA PRO A 191 23.85 -1.21 -22.26
C PRO A 191 25.33 -0.86 -22.09
N ASP A 192 26.04 -1.47 -21.13
CA ASP A 192 27.48 -1.27 -20.96
C ASP A 192 28.16 -2.58 -20.53
N ASN A 193 29.25 -2.95 -21.20
CA ASN A 193 30.09 -4.10 -20.83
C ASN A 193 30.67 -3.99 -19.41
N ARG A 194 30.71 -2.77 -18.84
CA ARG A 194 31.19 -2.49 -17.48
C ARG A 194 30.07 -2.48 -16.43
N ARG A 195 28.81 -2.30 -16.82
CA ARG A 195 27.67 -2.32 -15.88
C ARG A 195 27.07 -3.72 -15.85
N THR A 196 26.98 -4.29 -14.66
CA THR A 196 26.26 -5.56 -14.43
C THR A 196 24.72 -5.37 -14.42
N GLU A 197 24.22 -4.21 -14.88
CA GLU A 197 22.81 -3.85 -14.81
C GLU A 197 22.15 -4.19 -16.16
N GLU A 198 21.46 -5.33 -16.19
CA GLU A 198 20.62 -5.71 -17.33
C GLU A 198 19.37 -4.82 -17.42
N CYS A 199 18.95 -4.48 -18.63
CA CYS A 199 17.67 -3.84 -18.88
C CYS A 199 16.83 -4.67 -19.84
N VAL A 200 15.51 -4.54 -19.74
CA VAL A 200 14.57 -5.33 -20.54
C VAL A 200 13.53 -4.44 -21.19
N SER A 201 13.05 -4.85 -22.36
CA SER A 201 11.91 -4.21 -23.03
C SER A 201 10.89 -5.24 -23.48
N ALA A 202 9.62 -4.83 -23.49
CA ALA A 202 8.55 -5.52 -24.19
C ALA A 202 7.73 -4.51 -24.97
N TYR A 203 7.19 -4.95 -26.12
CA TYR A 203 6.46 -4.08 -27.04
C TYR A 203 5.00 -4.49 -27.27
N ALA A 204 4.75 -5.76 -27.57
CA ALA A 204 3.39 -6.23 -27.89
C ALA A 204 2.49 -6.31 -26.66
N SER A 205 3.05 -6.71 -25.52
CA SER A 205 2.34 -6.83 -24.24
C SER A 205 3.25 -6.44 -23.07
N LEU A 206 2.65 -6.10 -21.94
CA LEU A 206 3.34 -5.78 -20.68
C LEU A 206 3.55 -7.00 -19.79
N TYR A 207 2.90 -8.13 -20.08
CA TYR A 207 3.05 -9.36 -19.32
C TYR A 207 4.51 -9.82 -19.18
N PRO A 208 5.37 -9.78 -20.22
CA PRO A 208 6.76 -10.22 -20.07
C PRO A 208 7.55 -9.35 -19.09
N LEU A 209 7.30 -8.03 -19.05
CA LEU A 209 7.94 -7.11 -18.11
C LEU A 209 7.55 -7.43 -16.67
N ILE A 210 6.26 -7.70 -16.44
CA ILE A 210 5.73 -8.09 -15.13
C ILE A 210 6.33 -9.41 -14.68
N THR A 211 6.32 -10.43 -15.55
CA THR A 211 6.90 -11.75 -15.29
C THR A 211 8.37 -11.64 -14.93
N TYR A 212 9.14 -10.90 -15.72
CA TYR A 212 10.55 -10.63 -15.46
C TYR A 212 10.75 -9.96 -14.09
N TYR A 213 9.96 -8.92 -13.79
CA TYR A 213 10.04 -8.20 -12.53
C TYR A 213 9.80 -9.14 -11.34
N LEU A 214 8.70 -9.89 -11.37
CA LEU A 214 8.34 -10.80 -10.28
C LEU A 214 9.38 -11.90 -10.08
N ASN A 215 9.92 -12.45 -11.16
CA ASN A 215 10.99 -13.45 -11.09
C ASN A 215 12.25 -12.88 -10.44
N ARG A 216 12.67 -11.66 -10.81
CA ARG A 216 13.83 -11.00 -10.18
C ARG A 216 13.61 -10.70 -8.70
N LEU A 217 12.42 -10.26 -8.30
CA LEU A 217 12.11 -10.08 -6.89
C LEU A 217 12.18 -11.40 -6.11
N ASN A 218 11.68 -12.49 -6.71
CA ASN A 218 11.74 -13.82 -6.13
C ASN A 218 13.19 -14.32 -5.98
N ASP A 219 14.01 -14.16 -7.03
CA ASP A 219 15.45 -14.48 -6.99
C ASP A 219 16.18 -13.71 -5.88
N TRP A 220 15.75 -12.49 -5.60
CA TRP A 220 16.32 -11.64 -4.55
C TRP A 220 15.74 -11.88 -3.15
N GLY A 221 14.74 -12.76 -3.02
CA GLY A 221 14.05 -13.04 -1.77
C GLY A 221 13.21 -11.87 -1.26
N LEU A 222 12.76 -10.98 -2.15
CA LEU A 222 11.94 -9.82 -1.82
C LEU A 222 10.45 -10.15 -1.97
N CYS A 223 9.61 -9.59 -1.10
CA CYS A 223 8.17 -9.83 -1.13
C CYS A 223 7.38 -8.55 -0.90
N PHE A 224 6.19 -8.44 -1.49
CA PHE A 224 5.28 -7.34 -1.21
C PHE A 224 4.55 -7.55 0.13
N ARG A 225 4.38 -6.49 0.89
CA ARG A 225 3.66 -6.50 2.17
C ARG A 225 2.75 -5.29 2.28
N GLN A 226 1.62 -5.47 2.95
CA GLN A 226 0.73 -4.36 3.28
C GLN A 226 1.12 -3.78 4.64
N CYS A 227 1.34 -2.47 4.70
CA CYS A 227 1.67 -1.79 5.95
C CYS A 227 0.48 -1.81 6.92
N LYS A 228 0.69 -2.26 8.17
CA LYS A 228 -0.36 -2.29 9.20
C LYS A 228 -0.91 -0.91 9.58
N VAL A 229 -0.10 0.15 9.43
CA VAL A 229 -0.46 1.51 9.87
C VAL A 229 -1.16 2.30 8.76
N CYS A 230 -0.59 2.31 7.55
CA CYS A 230 -1.11 3.14 6.45
C CYS A 230 -1.83 2.35 5.35
N GLY A 231 -1.89 1.02 5.43
CA GLY A 231 -2.55 0.16 4.46
C GLY A 231 -1.87 0.07 3.08
N LYS A 232 -0.81 0.85 2.83
CA LYS A 232 -0.09 0.85 1.54
C LYS A 232 0.78 -0.39 1.38
N TYR A 233 0.85 -0.90 0.16
CA TYR A 233 1.81 -1.95 -0.21
C TYR A 233 3.23 -1.38 -0.29
N PHE A 234 4.20 -2.17 0.13
CA PHE A 234 5.63 -1.85 0.05
C PHE A 234 6.44 -3.12 -0.20
N LEU A 235 7.65 -2.96 -0.72
CA LEU A 235 8.58 -4.05 -0.94
C LEU A 235 9.41 -4.31 0.33
N ALA A 236 9.39 -5.54 0.83
CA ALA A 236 10.07 -5.97 2.04
C ALA A 236 11.18 -6.99 1.75
N LYS A 237 12.19 -7.02 2.62
CA LYS A 237 13.28 -8.02 2.59
C LYS A 237 12.86 -9.39 3.12
N SER A 238 11.77 -9.45 3.88
CA SER A 238 11.20 -10.68 4.42
C SER A 238 9.76 -10.47 4.86
N GLN A 239 9.03 -11.57 5.04
CA GLN A 239 7.64 -11.55 5.51
C GLN A 239 7.48 -11.00 6.94
N ARG A 240 8.57 -10.93 7.71
CA ARG A 240 8.57 -10.41 9.10
C ARG A 240 8.36 -8.90 9.16
N TYR A 241 8.58 -8.19 8.07
CA TYR A 241 8.33 -6.75 8.03
C TYR A 241 6.83 -6.47 7.86
N GLU A 242 6.31 -5.63 8.75
CA GLU A 242 4.89 -5.27 8.79
C GLU A 242 4.65 -3.77 8.56
N LEU A 243 5.72 -2.97 8.56
CA LEU A 243 5.68 -1.52 8.48
C LEU A 243 6.55 -1.04 7.32
N CYS A 244 6.02 -0.11 6.52
CA CYS A 244 6.69 0.35 5.30
C CYS A 244 7.78 1.40 5.53
N SER A 245 7.75 2.11 6.66
CA SER A 245 8.64 3.24 6.91
C SER A 245 8.79 3.53 8.40
N ASP A 246 9.82 4.30 8.74
CA ASP A 246 10.03 4.77 10.12
C ASP A 246 8.94 5.72 10.60
N LYS A 247 8.27 6.43 9.69
CA LYS A 247 7.08 7.23 10.02
C LYS A 247 5.97 6.32 10.57
N CYS A 248 5.67 5.23 9.88
CA CYS A 248 4.69 4.24 10.36
C CYS A 248 5.17 3.53 11.64
N ARG A 249 6.47 3.26 11.79
CA ARG A 249 7.05 2.70 13.02
C ARG A 249 6.82 3.60 14.22
N LYS A 250 7.08 4.90 14.09
CA LYS A 250 6.85 5.90 15.14
C LYS A 250 5.36 6.05 15.47
N ALA A 251 4.50 6.04 14.45
CA ALA A 251 3.05 6.11 14.64
C ALA A 251 2.51 4.91 15.43
N GLN A 252 2.92 3.68 15.07
CA GLN A 252 2.52 2.48 15.81
C GLN A 252 3.05 2.52 17.26
N ALA A 253 4.30 2.91 17.47
CA ALA A 253 4.88 3.01 18.81
C ALA A 253 4.13 4.01 19.69
N LEU A 254 3.72 5.15 19.12
CA LEU A 254 2.91 6.15 19.83
C LEU A 254 1.53 5.62 20.20
N GLN A 255 0.87 4.90 19.29
CA GLN A 255 -0.42 4.27 19.57
C GLN A 255 -0.29 3.22 20.69
N ASN A 256 0.70 2.33 20.60
CA ASN A 256 0.93 1.31 21.62
C ASN A 256 1.21 1.94 22.99
N LYS A 257 1.95 3.06 23.03
CA LYS A 257 2.19 3.80 24.27
C LYS A 257 0.89 4.38 24.84
N ARG A 258 0.04 4.99 24.00
CA ARG A 258 -1.27 5.53 24.45
C ARG A 258 -2.14 4.43 25.03
N GLU A 259 -2.25 3.29 24.35
CA GLU A 259 -3.01 2.12 24.81
C GLU A 259 -2.43 1.52 26.11
N PHE A 260 -1.12 1.57 26.30
CA PHE A 260 -0.48 1.15 27.54
C PHE A 260 -0.79 2.13 28.68
N ASP A 261 -0.64 3.44 28.44
CA ASP A 261 -0.91 4.48 29.43
C ASP A 261 -2.40 4.50 29.83
N GLU A 262 -3.31 4.24 28.89
CA GLU A 262 -4.76 4.14 29.15
C GLU A 262 -5.10 2.91 30.01
N ARG A 263 -4.57 1.72 29.67
CA ARG A 263 -4.69 0.52 30.50
C ARG A 263 -4.08 0.70 31.89
N ALA A 264 -3.00 1.45 32.00
CA ALA A 264 -2.39 1.78 33.29
C ALA A 264 -3.30 2.69 34.13
N ARG A 265 -4.00 3.65 33.51
CA ARG A 265 -5.00 4.48 34.21
C ARG A 265 -6.19 3.66 34.67
N GLU A 266 -6.68 2.74 33.83
CA GLU A 266 -7.75 1.81 34.23
C GLU A 266 -7.33 0.93 35.41
N ASN A 267 -6.05 0.55 35.55
CA ASN A 267 -5.56 -0.24 36.68
C ASN A 267 -5.24 0.56 37.96
N ASN A 268 -5.37 1.89 37.96
CA ASN A 268 -4.93 2.73 39.08
C ASN A 268 -5.70 2.46 40.39
N TYR A 269 -7.01 2.19 40.31
CA TYR A 269 -7.84 1.94 41.50
C TYR A 269 -7.47 0.62 42.22
N ASP A 270 -6.93 -0.36 41.49
CA ASP A 270 -6.50 -1.64 42.05
C ASP A 270 -5.21 -1.51 42.87
N LEU A 271 -4.34 -0.58 42.48
CA LEU A 271 -3.16 -0.23 43.26
C LEU A 271 -3.56 0.53 44.54
N LEU A 272 -4.46 1.51 44.42
CA LEU A 272 -4.97 2.27 45.58
C LEU A 272 -5.68 1.37 46.60
N TYR A 273 -6.48 0.41 46.16
CA TYR A 273 -7.10 -0.57 47.04
C TYR A 273 -6.07 -1.40 47.82
N LYS A 274 -5.00 -1.88 47.16
CA LYS A 274 -3.92 -2.63 47.82
C LYS A 274 -3.20 -1.78 48.86
N ASN A 275 -2.91 -0.52 48.52
CA ASN A 275 -2.29 0.44 49.44
C ASN A 275 -3.15 0.70 50.67
N GLU A 276 -4.46 0.92 50.50
CA GLU A 276 -5.37 1.12 51.63
C GLU A 276 -5.51 -0.14 52.49
N CYS A 277 -5.60 -1.33 51.89
CA CYS A 277 -5.55 -2.59 52.66
C CYS A 277 -4.27 -2.72 53.49
N GLN A 278 -3.13 -2.23 52.99
CA GLN A 278 -1.87 -2.23 53.74
C GLN A 278 -1.87 -1.18 54.85
N ASN A 279 -2.39 0.02 54.59
CA ASN A 279 -2.60 1.08 55.57
C ASN A 279 -3.44 0.58 56.76
N TRP A 280 -4.54 -0.12 56.47
CA TRP A 280 -5.38 -0.76 57.48
C TRP A 280 -4.62 -1.77 58.34
N ARG A 281 -3.87 -2.69 57.73
CA ARG A 281 -3.06 -3.67 58.46
C ARG A 281 -1.99 -3.00 59.34
N ASN A 282 -1.30 -2.00 58.82
CA ASN A 282 -0.23 -1.31 59.54
C ASN A 282 -0.77 -0.59 60.78
N LYS A 283 -1.88 0.14 60.65
CA LYS A 283 -2.50 0.87 61.76
C LYS A 283 -3.09 -0.10 62.81
N ILE A 284 -3.73 -1.20 62.40
CA ILE A 284 -4.21 -2.25 63.32
C ILE A 284 -3.05 -2.88 64.09
N ASN A 285 -1.97 -3.23 63.39
CA ASN A 285 -0.77 -3.79 64.05
C ASN A 285 -0.14 -2.79 65.02
N ARG A 286 -0.18 -1.49 64.70
CA ARG A 286 0.29 -0.43 65.60
C ARG A 286 -0.52 -0.39 66.89
N VAL A 287 -1.85 -0.27 66.81
CA VAL A 287 -2.70 -0.19 68.02
C VAL A 287 -2.68 -1.48 68.84
N LYS A 288 -2.49 -2.65 68.20
CA LYS A 288 -2.32 -3.93 68.89
C LYS A 288 -1.05 -3.98 69.75
N ASN A 289 -0.01 -3.25 69.34
CA ASN A 289 1.27 -3.20 70.03
C ASN A 289 1.39 -2.00 71.00
N THR A 290 0.37 -1.16 71.11
CA THR A 290 0.35 -0.01 72.03
C THR A 290 -0.14 -0.44 73.40
N ALA A 291 0.67 -0.23 74.44
CA ALA A 291 0.30 -0.56 75.83
C ALA A 291 -0.88 0.29 76.31
N GLY A 292 -1.92 -0.34 76.87
CA GLY A 292 -3.10 0.33 77.43
C GLY A 292 -4.19 0.70 76.42
N PHE A 293 -4.11 0.27 75.15
CA PHE A 293 -5.18 0.51 74.19
C PHE A 293 -6.45 -0.31 74.54
N PRO A 294 -7.66 0.28 74.53
CA PRO A 294 -8.87 -0.43 74.92
C PRO A 294 -9.18 -1.62 74.00
N ALA A 295 -9.40 -2.80 74.57
CA ALA A 295 -9.72 -4.02 73.84
C ALA A 295 -11.02 -3.89 73.00
N ASP A 296 -12.04 -3.21 73.53
CA ASP A 296 -13.30 -2.92 72.82
C ASP A 296 -13.07 -2.03 71.57
N ARG A 297 -12.13 -1.07 71.63
CA ARG A 297 -11.78 -0.27 70.44
C ARG A 297 -10.97 -1.08 69.41
N LEU A 298 -10.14 -2.02 69.86
CA LEU A 298 -9.38 -2.90 68.96
C LEU A 298 -10.33 -3.82 68.18
N GLU A 299 -11.30 -4.41 68.86
CA GLU A 299 -12.33 -5.26 68.25
C GLU A 299 -13.17 -4.49 67.23
N LYS A 300 -13.62 -3.27 67.58
CA LYS A 300 -14.32 -2.35 66.66
C LYS A 300 -13.48 -2.01 65.41
N THR A 301 -12.18 -1.80 65.57
CA THR A 301 -11.28 -1.50 64.45
C THR A 301 -11.09 -2.71 63.53
N GLN A 302 -11.03 -3.92 64.08
CA GLN A 302 -10.93 -5.16 63.30
C GLN A 302 -12.23 -5.48 62.55
N ALA A 303 -13.38 -5.27 63.19
CA ALA A 303 -14.70 -5.41 62.56
C ALA A 303 -14.86 -4.44 61.37
N ALA A 304 -14.51 -3.16 61.56
CA ALA A 304 -14.54 -2.15 60.51
C ALA A 304 -13.65 -2.53 59.30
N PHE A 305 -12.49 -3.17 59.53
CA PHE A 305 -11.64 -3.65 58.44
C PHE A 305 -12.25 -4.82 57.66
N ALA A 306 -12.99 -5.71 58.33
CA ALA A 306 -13.70 -6.80 57.67
C ALA A 306 -14.82 -6.27 56.78
N ASP A 307 -15.60 -5.30 57.27
CA ASP A 307 -16.66 -4.64 56.52
C ASP A 307 -16.11 -3.85 55.32
N PHE A 308 -15.02 -3.10 55.51
CA PHE A 308 -14.30 -2.42 54.43
C PHE A 308 -13.91 -3.39 53.31
N LYS A 309 -13.35 -4.56 53.62
CA LYS A 309 -12.98 -5.55 52.58
C LYS A 309 -14.18 -6.06 51.80
N LYS A 310 -15.30 -6.31 52.49
CA LYS A 310 -16.53 -6.81 51.88
C LYS A 310 -17.13 -5.78 50.93
N GLU A 311 -17.20 -4.53 51.36
CA GLU A 311 -17.70 -3.42 50.55
C GLU A 311 -16.76 -3.10 49.37
N ALA A 312 -15.44 -3.12 49.60
CA ALA A 312 -14.45 -2.91 48.55
C ALA A 312 -14.53 -3.96 47.43
N LEU A 313 -14.77 -5.23 47.77
CA LEU A 313 -14.97 -6.31 46.79
C LEU A 313 -16.24 -6.09 45.96
N GLN A 314 -17.34 -5.64 46.58
CA GLN A 314 -18.60 -5.34 45.88
C GLN A 314 -18.44 -4.15 44.93
N ARG A 315 -17.84 -3.05 45.40
CA ARG A 315 -17.59 -1.86 44.58
C ARG A 315 -16.61 -2.13 43.44
N LYS A 316 -15.55 -2.92 43.69
CA LYS A 316 -14.63 -3.38 42.64
C LYS A 316 -15.33 -4.24 41.58
N LYS A 317 -16.27 -5.10 41.98
CA LYS A 317 -17.09 -5.87 41.03
C LYS A 317 -17.97 -4.94 40.18
N ALA A 318 -18.57 -3.92 40.79
CA ALA A 318 -19.37 -2.91 40.08
C ALA A 318 -18.56 -2.11 39.04
N VAL A 319 -17.32 -1.73 39.39
CA VAL A 319 -16.39 -1.08 38.44
C VAL A 319 -16.05 -2.00 37.27
N LYS A 320 -15.80 -3.30 37.53
CA LYS A 320 -15.51 -4.28 36.48
C LYS A 320 -16.70 -4.57 35.56
N THR A 321 -17.94 -4.49 36.09
CA THR A 321 -19.17 -4.67 35.31
C THR A 321 -19.67 -3.38 34.66
N GLY A 322 -18.94 -2.26 34.80
CA GLY A 322 -19.30 -0.97 34.22
C GLY A 322 -20.51 -0.29 34.87
N THR A 323 -20.96 -0.78 36.03
CA THR A 323 -22.11 -0.23 36.77
C THR A 323 -21.75 0.91 37.73
N ALA A 324 -20.45 1.12 37.98
CA ALA A 324 -19.91 2.25 38.73
C ALA A 324 -18.60 2.72 38.07
N SER A 325 -18.26 3.99 38.22
CA SER A 325 -17.03 4.54 37.65
C SER A 325 -15.79 4.20 38.51
N PRO A 326 -14.61 4.01 37.89
CA PRO A 326 -13.35 3.88 38.63
C PRO A 326 -13.05 5.05 39.58
N LYS A 327 -13.56 6.24 39.25
CA LYS A 327 -13.38 7.46 40.05
C LYS A 327 -14.18 7.40 41.36
N GLU A 328 -15.45 6.98 41.31
CA GLU A 328 -16.27 6.81 42.51
C GLU A 328 -15.69 5.79 43.49
N PHE A 329 -15.11 4.70 42.96
CA PHE A 329 -14.42 3.73 43.82
C PHE A 329 -13.14 4.32 44.44
N THR A 330 -12.40 5.11 43.67
CA THR A 330 -11.18 5.80 44.15
C THR A 330 -11.49 6.83 45.24
N ASP A 331 -12.55 7.65 45.05
CA ASP A 331 -12.97 8.65 46.03
C ASP A 331 -13.46 8.00 47.33
N TRP A 332 -14.16 6.86 47.24
CA TRP A 332 -14.55 6.08 48.42
C TRP A 332 -13.34 5.51 49.16
N LEU A 333 -12.31 5.00 48.46
CA LEU A 333 -11.09 4.50 49.09
C LEU A 333 -10.38 5.58 49.93
N TYR A 334 -10.34 6.84 49.46
CA TYR A 334 -9.76 7.95 50.22
C TYR A 334 -10.50 8.22 51.54
N GLN A 335 -11.84 8.14 51.53
CA GLN A 335 -12.65 8.33 52.75
C GLN A 335 -12.35 7.28 53.84
N GLN A 336 -11.88 6.08 53.46
CA GLN A 336 -11.56 5.01 54.40
C GLN A 336 -10.30 5.31 55.23
N SER A 337 -9.38 6.14 54.72
CA SER A 337 -8.17 6.55 55.45
C SER A 337 -8.50 7.41 56.67
N ASP A 338 -9.54 8.26 56.57
CA ASP A 338 -10.05 9.08 57.68
C ASP A 338 -10.80 8.25 58.73
N ILE A 339 -11.54 7.23 58.29
CA ILE A 339 -12.27 6.32 59.19
C ILE A 339 -11.29 5.57 60.07
N ILE A 340 -10.23 5.00 59.49
CA ILE A 340 -9.23 4.30 60.31
C ILE A 340 -8.45 5.25 61.22
N LEU A 341 -8.15 6.48 60.78
CA LEU A 341 -7.51 7.47 61.66
C LEU A 341 -8.36 7.67 62.92
N LYS A 342 -9.66 7.97 62.76
CA LYS A 342 -10.59 8.19 63.88
C LYS A 342 -10.70 6.99 64.82
N LEU A 343 -10.63 5.76 64.30
CA LEU A 343 -10.70 4.53 65.10
C LEU A 343 -9.39 4.20 65.83
N THR A 344 -8.25 4.71 65.35
CA THR A 344 -6.92 4.37 65.87
C THR A 344 -6.25 5.49 66.65
N THR A 345 -6.74 6.73 66.57
CA THR A 345 -6.40 7.80 67.52
C THR A 345 -7.14 7.58 68.84
N PHE A 346 -6.37 7.30 69.89
CA PHE A 346 -6.85 7.17 71.26
C PHE A 346 -6.76 8.50 71.99
#